data_AF-A0A5M8QJV9-F1
#
_entry.id   AF-A0A5M8QJV9-F1
#
_cell.length_a   1.000
_cell.length_b   1.000
_cell.length_c   1.000
_cell.angle_alpha   90.00
_cell.angle_beta   90.00
_cell.angle_gamma   90.00
#
_symmetry.space_group_name_H-M   'P 1'
#
loop_
_entity.id
_entity.type
_entity.pdbx_description
1 polymer ?
#
loop_
_entity_poly.entity_id
_entity_poly.type
_entity_poly.pdbx_seq_one_letter_code
_entity_poly.pdbx_strand_id
1 'polypeptide(L)'
;MHQSYEESFGRKPDFRVTYNIFSQEEGGRYYWPLQGIRWDFFYEHPDHNKGALFIIHPEFEDSNGKLITDSELPIPKYGMARMWILNNKFIDYHRGKIKIGTHGYFMEGNKKVGNVM
;
A
#
# COMPACT_ATOMS: atom_id res chain seq x y z
N MET A 1 12.59 -14.36 -2.96
CA MET A 1 13.25 -13.05 -2.69
C MET A 1 12.51 -11.99 -3.48
N HIS A 2 12.03 -10.96 -2.79
CA HIS A 2 11.31 -9.83 -3.37
C HIS A 2 12.30 -8.86 -4.03
N GLN A 3 12.11 -8.56 -5.32
CA GLN A 3 12.84 -7.49 -6.00
C GLN A 3 12.12 -6.17 -5.75
N SER A 4 12.84 -5.16 -5.25
CA SER A 4 12.19 -3.92 -4.86
C SER A 4 11.71 -3.11 -6.07
N TYR A 5 10.64 -2.33 -5.88
CA TYR A 5 10.22 -1.34 -6.87
C TYR A 5 11.24 -0.21 -7.04
N GLU A 6 12.05 0.09 -6.00
CA GLU A 6 13.12 1.07 -6.11
C GLU A 6 14.18 0.65 -7.14
N GLU A 7 14.61 -0.61 -7.08
CA GLU A 7 15.51 -1.20 -8.08
C GLU A 7 14.84 -1.32 -9.45
N SER A 8 13.57 -1.74 -9.48
CA SER A 8 12.84 -2.00 -10.73
C SER A 8 12.50 -0.73 -11.51
N PHE A 9 12.17 0.36 -10.80
CA PHE A 9 11.79 1.65 -11.40
C PHE A 9 12.93 2.66 -11.43
N GLY A 10 14.03 2.42 -10.71
CA GLY A 10 15.15 3.37 -10.61
C GLY A 10 14.77 4.71 -9.98
N ARG A 11 13.78 4.71 -9.08
CA ARG A 11 13.28 5.92 -8.40
C ARG A 11 12.88 5.61 -6.97
N LYS A 12 12.83 6.64 -6.12
CA LYS A 12 12.33 6.54 -4.75
C LYS A 12 10.81 6.28 -4.70
N PRO A 13 10.30 5.72 -3.60
CA PRO A 13 8.86 5.56 -3.39
C PRO A 13 8.13 6.91 -3.43
N ASP A 14 6.88 6.90 -3.87
CA ASP A 14 6.10 8.12 -4.10
C ASP A 14 5.64 8.79 -2.81
N PHE A 15 5.30 7.98 -1.82
CA PHE A 15 4.98 8.39 -0.46
C PHE A 15 5.11 7.19 0.47
N ARG A 16 4.98 7.44 1.78
CA ARG A 16 4.93 6.40 2.81
C ARG A 16 3.65 6.55 3.60
N VAL A 17 3.17 5.44 4.14
CA VAL A 17 1.97 5.41 4.95
C VAL A 17 2.16 4.53 6.16
N THR A 18 1.41 4.83 7.22
CA THR A 18 1.18 3.88 8.31
C THR A 18 -0.04 3.03 7.98
N TYR A 19 -0.04 1.78 8.40
CA TYR A 19 -1.15 0.87 8.08
C TYR A 19 -1.56 -0.02 9.25
N ASN A 20 -2.77 -0.54 9.16
CA ASN A 20 -3.28 -1.67 9.93
C ASN A 20 -3.99 -2.66 8.99
N ILE A 21 -3.48 -3.89 8.89
CA ILE A 21 -4.09 -4.96 8.10
C ILE A 21 -5.20 -5.63 8.90
N PHE A 22 -6.33 -5.89 8.23
CA PHE A 22 -7.44 -6.60 8.86
C PHE A 22 -7.10 -8.08 9.02
N SER A 23 -7.30 -8.60 10.23
CA SER A 23 -7.35 -10.04 10.47
C SER A 23 -8.55 -10.66 9.77
N GLN A 24 -8.59 -11.99 9.71
CA GLN A 24 -9.72 -12.70 9.11
C GLN A 24 -11.04 -12.33 9.80
N GLU A 25 -11.03 -12.19 11.13
CA GLU A 25 -12.18 -11.81 11.97
C GLU A 25 -12.62 -10.36 11.71
N GLU A 26 -11.68 -9.47 11.39
CA GLU A 26 -11.93 -8.08 10.98
C GLU A 26 -12.40 -7.98 9.51
N GLY A 27 -12.59 -9.12 8.83
CA GLY A 27 -13.01 -9.21 7.44
C GLY A 27 -11.88 -9.18 6.42
N GLY A 28 -10.62 -9.36 6.85
CA GLY A 28 -9.43 -9.41 6.01
C GLY A 28 -9.29 -10.69 5.17
N ARG A 29 -8.06 -11.01 4.77
CA ARG A 29 -7.75 -12.23 4.00
C ARG A 29 -7.77 -13.47 4.91
N TYR A 30 -8.07 -14.63 4.32
CA TYR A 30 -7.96 -15.92 5.02
C TYR A 30 -6.50 -16.26 5.33
N TYR A 31 -5.61 -16.14 4.34
CA TYR A 31 -4.17 -16.28 4.53
C TYR A 31 -3.52 -14.92 4.76
N TRP A 32 -2.62 -14.88 5.74
CA TRP A 32 -1.90 -13.68 6.07
C TRP A 32 -1.03 -13.21 4.89
N PRO A 33 -1.04 -11.91 4.54
CA PRO A 33 -0.29 -11.39 3.40
C PRO A 33 1.22 -11.45 3.61
N LEU A 34 1.94 -11.61 2.51
CA LEU A 34 3.40 -11.60 2.43
C LEU A 34 3.86 -10.38 1.62
N GLN A 35 5.17 -10.09 1.63
CA GLN A 35 5.74 -9.04 0.78
C GLN A 35 5.49 -9.33 -0.71
N GLY A 36 5.26 -8.27 -1.49
CA GLY A 36 5.00 -8.36 -2.93
C GLY A 36 3.53 -8.55 -3.30
N ILE A 37 2.63 -8.53 -2.30
CA ILE A 37 1.19 -8.51 -2.55
C ILE A 37 0.80 -7.24 -3.31
N ARG A 38 0.01 -7.42 -4.37
CA ARG A 38 -0.45 -6.34 -5.26
C ARG A 38 -1.84 -5.89 -4.86
N TRP A 39 -1.91 -5.15 -3.76
CA TRP A 39 -3.14 -4.46 -3.38
C TRP A 39 -3.23 -3.11 -4.05
N ASP A 40 -4.40 -2.84 -4.64
CA ASP A 40 -4.75 -1.51 -5.10
C ASP A 40 -4.98 -0.59 -3.88
N PHE A 41 -5.05 0.70 -4.14
CA PHE A 41 -5.22 1.70 -3.11
C PHE A 41 -6.44 2.58 -3.38
N PHE A 42 -7.18 2.86 -2.32
CA PHE A 42 -8.14 3.96 -2.29
C PHE A 42 -7.72 4.96 -1.21
N TYR A 43 -7.94 6.23 -1.48
CA TYR A 43 -7.80 7.27 -0.47
C TYR A 43 -8.90 8.32 -0.60
N GLU A 44 -9.25 8.90 0.53
CA GLU A 44 -10.29 9.92 0.64
C GLU A 44 -9.82 11.23 0.00
N HIS A 45 -10.62 11.71 -0.95
CA HIS A 45 -10.45 13.02 -1.57
C HIS A 45 -11.81 13.47 -2.13
N PRO A 46 -12.19 14.76 -2.08
CA PRO A 46 -13.47 15.24 -2.59
C PRO A 46 -13.75 14.86 -4.05
N ASP A 47 -12.72 14.86 -4.89
CA ASP A 47 -12.83 14.50 -6.31
C ASP A 47 -13.02 13.00 -6.58
N HIS A 48 -12.93 12.14 -5.57
CA HIS A 48 -12.99 10.70 -5.74
C HIS A 48 -14.39 10.15 -5.52
N ASN A 49 -14.87 9.39 -6.49
CA ASN A 49 -16.08 8.60 -6.33
C ASN A 49 -15.84 7.45 -5.33
N LYS A 50 -16.88 7.08 -4.57
CA LYS A 50 -16.87 5.87 -3.74
C LYS A 50 -16.55 4.66 -4.62
N GLY A 51 -15.50 3.93 -4.27
CA GLY A 51 -15.06 2.74 -5.02
C GLY A 51 -14.04 3.03 -6.14
N ALA A 52 -13.47 4.24 -6.22
CA ALA A 52 -12.28 4.44 -7.03
C ALA A 52 -11.16 3.47 -6.58
N LEU A 53 -10.42 2.92 -7.51
CA LEU A 53 -9.27 2.05 -7.23
C LEU A 53 -8.09 2.56 -8.05
N PHE A 54 -6.97 2.77 -7.38
CA PHE A 54 -5.75 3.25 -8.01
C PHE A 54 -4.70 2.16 -7.93
N ILE A 55 -4.01 1.93 -9.04
CA ILE A 55 -2.90 0.98 -9.15
C ILE A 55 -1.67 1.59 -8.47
N ILE A 56 -1.74 1.65 -7.15
CA ILE A 56 -0.72 2.14 -6.24
C ILE A 56 -0.42 1.02 -5.27
N HIS A 57 0.74 0.38 -5.41
CA HIS A 57 1.05 -0.82 -4.66
C HIS A 57 1.93 -0.52 -3.44
N PRO A 58 1.76 -1.26 -2.33
CA PRO A 58 2.63 -1.18 -1.17
C PRO A 58 3.88 -2.07 -1.33
N GLU A 59 4.97 -1.65 -0.70
CA GLU A 59 6.00 -2.56 -0.19
C GLU A 59 6.22 -2.31 1.29
N PHE A 60 6.29 -3.39 2.07
CA PHE A 60 6.25 -3.30 3.53
C PHE A 60 7.65 -3.21 4.16
N GLU A 61 7.75 -2.41 5.22
CA GLU A 61 8.96 -2.28 6.03
C GLU A 61 8.91 -3.19 7.28
N ASP A 62 10.07 -3.62 7.76
CA ASP A 62 10.26 -4.32 9.02
C ASP A 62 10.26 -3.34 10.21
N SER A 63 10.45 -3.86 11.43
CA SER A 63 10.49 -3.04 12.65
C SER A 63 11.66 -2.06 12.72
N ASN A 64 12.67 -2.20 11.87
CA ASN A 64 13.81 -1.29 11.75
C ASN A 64 13.64 -0.27 10.62
N GLY A 65 12.49 -0.25 9.94
CA GLY A 65 12.23 0.62 8.79
C GLY A 65 12.93 0.17 7.50
N LYS A 66 13.42 -1.07 7.45
CA LYS A 66 14.04 -1.65 6.26
C LYS A 66 12.99 -2.38 5.44
N LEU A 67 13.09 -2.32 4.11
CA LEU A 67 12.25 -3.10 3.22
C LEU A 67 12.36 -4.60 3.55
N ILE A 68 11.22 -5.28 3.73
CA ILE A 68 11.20 -6.74 3.84
C ILE A 68 11.54 -7.30 2.46
N THR A 69 12.67 -7.99 2.31
CA THR A 69 13.10 -8.59 1.03
C THR A 69 12.80 -10.08 0.94
N ASP A 70 12.46 -10.71 2.05
CA ASP A 70 12.03 -12.10 2.09
C ASP A 70 10.54 -12.20 1.79
N SER A 71 10.21 -12.81 0.65
CA SER A 71 8.83 -12.99 0.18
C SER A 71 8.10 -14.12 0.91
N GLU A 72 8.78 -14.90 1.73
CA GLU A 72 8.18 -15.99 2.52
C GLU A 72 7.77 -15.53 3.92
N LEU A 73 8.24 -14.35 4.36
CA LEU A 73 7.90 -13.81 5.67
C LEU A 73 6.57 -13.04 5.64
N PRO A 74 5.69 -13.27 6.63
CA PRO A 74 4.47 -12.50 6.79
C PRO A 74 4.78 -11.05 7.11
N ILE A 75 4.01 -10.14 6.53
CA ILE A 75 4.14 -8.70 6.83
C ILE A 75 3.59 -8.42 8.24
N PRO A 76 4.09 -7.43 8.97
CA PRO A 76 3.50 -7.02 10.25
C PRO A 76 2.03 -6.59 10.09
N LYS A 77 1.18 -6.83 11.11
CA LYS A 77 -0.21 -6.31 11.14
C LYS A 77 -0.26 -4.78 11.10
N TYR A 78 0.67 -4.15 11.82
CA TYR A 78 0.84 -2.70 11.88
C TYR A 78 2.26 -2.36 11.46
N GLY A 79 2.43 -1.30 10.68
CA GLY A 79 3.76 -0.89 10.25
C GLY A 79 3.73 0.26 9.25
N MET A 80 4.84 0.38 8.52
CA MET A 80 5.00 1.35 7.44
C MET A 80 5.08 0.64 6.09
N ALA A 81 4.46 1.26 5.08
CA ALA A 81 4.57 0.82 3.70
C ALA A 81 5.10 1.95 2.81
N ARG A 82 5.97 1.59 1.88
CA ARG A 82 6.40 2.41 0.74
C ARG A 82 5.37 2.26 -0.36
N MET A 83 4.81 3.37 -0.83
CA MET A 83 3.73 3.36 -1.80
C MET A 83 4.25 3.75 -3.18
N TRP A 84 3.79 3.01 -4.18
CA TRP A 84 4.30 3.10 -5.54
C TRP A 84 3.18 3.29 -6.54
N ILE A 85 3.10 4.48 -7.14
CA ILE A 85 2.17 4.77 -8.23
C ILE A 85 2.73 4.11 -9.50
N LEU A 86 2.12 3.01 -9.93
CA LEU A 86 2.71 2.19 -11.00
C LEU A 86 2.65 2.87 -12.37
N ASN A 87 1.65 3.71 -12.60
CA ASN A 87 1.54 4.49 -13.84
C ASN A 87 2.14 5.89 -13.64
N ASN A 88 3.34 6.10 -14.18
CA ASN A 88 4.09 7.34 -14.04
C ASN A 88 3.30 8.60 -14.46
N LYS A 89 2.34 8.49 -15.39
CA LYS A 89 1.50 9.62 -15.82
C LYS A 89 0.60 10.17 -14.71
N PHE A 90 0.33 9.38 -13.67
CA PHE A 90 -0.53 9.76 -12.55
C PHE A 90 0.25 10.14 -11.28
N ILE A 91 1.58 10.16 -11.31
CA ILE A 91 2.39 10.53 -10.15
C ILE A 91 2.01 11.92 -9.64
N ASP A 92 2.01 12.92 -10.53
CA ASP A 92 1.68 14.30 -10.15
C ASP A 92 0.22 14.46 -9.71
N TYR A 93 -0.70 13.73 -10.37
CA TYR A 93 -2.11 13.70 -10.00
C TYR A 93 -2.32 13.24 -8.56
N HIS A 94 -1.68 12.13 -8.16
CA HIS A 94 -1.84 11.58 -6.81
C HIS A 94 -1.05 12.37 -5.77
N ARG A 95 0.19 12.80 -6.05
CA ARG A 95 0.98 13.66 -5.15
C ARG A 95 0.28 15.00 -4.87
N GLY A 96 -0.44 15.52 -5.86
CA GLY A 96 -1.28 16.70 -5.70
C GLY A 96 -2.37 16.53 -4.64
N LYS A 97 -2.93 15.32 -4.50
CA LYS A 97 -4.10 15.01 -3.66
C LYS A 97 -3.78 14.37 -2.31
N ILE A 98 -2.79 13.48 -2.25
CA ILE A 98 -2.41 12.78 -1.02
C ILE A 98 -1.58 13.73 -0.13
N LYS A 99 -1.99 13.87 1.13
CA LYS A 99 -1.34 14.70 2.14
C LYS A 99 -1.20 13.90 3.45
N ILE A 100 -0.38 14.42 4.37
CA ILE A 100 -0.30 13.85 5.72
C ILE A 100 -1.69 13.92 6.37
N GLY A 101 -2.16 12.81 6.93
CA GLY A 101 -3.50 12.68 7.50
C GLY A 101 -4.58 12.28 6.47
N THR A 102 -4.23 12.03 5.21
CA THR A 102 -5.17 11.44 4.25
C THR A 102 -5.48 9.99 4.65
N HIS A 103 -6.74 9.73 4.97
CA HIS A 103 -7.22 8.38 5.23
C HIS A 103 -7.32 7.59 3.92
N GLY A 104 -6.92 6.32 3.97
CA GLY A 104 -7.03 5.40 2.83
C GLY A 104 -7.20 3.95 3.25
N TYR A 105 -7.27 3.09 2.23
CA TYR A 105 -7.45 1.66 2.40
C TYR A 105 -6.63 0.90 1.38
N PHE A 106 -6.02 -0.20 1.82
CA PHE A 106 -5.60 -1.25 0.90
C PHE A 106 -6.82 -2.01 0.40
N MET A 107 -6.84 -2.30 -0.89
CA MET A 107 -8.00 -2.82 -1.60
C MET A 107 -7.66 -4.09 -2.37
N GLU A 108 -8.55 -5.08 -2.28
CA GLU A 108 -8.56 -6.27 -3.12
C GLU A 108 -9.89 -6.28 -3.89
N GLY A 109 -9.88 -5.68 -5.08
CA GLY A 109 -11.12 -5.31 -5.76
C GLY A 109 -11.95 -4.36 -4.90
N ASN A 110 -13.22 -4.69 -4.66
CA ASN A 110 -14.12 -3.88 -3.83
C ASN A 110 -13.93 -4.08 -2.31
N LYS A 111 -13.05 -5.00 -1.90
CA LYS A 111 -12.85 -5.37 -0.50
C LYS A 111 -11.72 -4.57 0.14
N LYS A 112 -12.01 -3.92 1.27
CA LYS A 112 -10.99 -3.32 2.13
C LYS A 112 -10.27 -4.43 2.90
N VAL A 113 -8.94 -4.42 2.87
CA VAL A 113 -8.09 -5.42 3.55
C VAL A 113 -7.14 -4.80 4.57
N GLY A 114 -7.10 -3.47 4.63
CA GLY A 114 -6.43 -2.73 5.69
C GLY A 114 -6.75 -1.24 5.63
N ASN A 115 -6.59 -0.57 6.76
CA ASN A 115 -6.67 0.89 6.86
C ASN A 115 -5.29 1.50 6.72
N VAL A 116 -5.24 2.71 6.16
CA VAL A 116 -4.03 3.46 5.90
C VAL A 116 -4.19 4.90 6.40
N MET A 117 -3.16 5.44 7.06
CA MET A 117 -3.09 6.78 7.62
C MET A 117 -1.74 7.45 7.36
#